data_AF-A0A0G0C167-F1
#
_entry.id   AF-A0A0G0C167-F1
#
_cell.length_a   1.000
_cell.length_b   1.000
_cell.length_c   1.000
_cell.angle_alpha   90.00
_cell.angle_beta   90.00
_cell.angle_gamma   90.00
#
_symmetry.space_group_name_H-M   'P 1'
#
loop_
_entity.id
_entity.type
_entity.pdbx_description
1 polymer ?
#
loop_
_entity_poly.entity_id
_entity_poly.type
_entity_poly.pdbx_seq_one_letter_code
_entity_poly.pdbx_strand_id
1 'polypeptide(L)'
;MFSKNSTQSELLLSKKTLYEENVNREIERNLISEGTIFAKKGESVSPADIIGECYVSRGFRIFNIAETLGIKPNEISNYLKKEPGSKVFKGEVLAEKKRYLGVLTRQFIVPCDGILEGLNQKDGQLTIRFLPEKNKLLSGFYGEVQEVNEGKSVILKTEVHVIRGQIGMGIKREGIFNFISDHGDNITPLDVDAQYARKILLLGSLVSKDIVQKCLALGVKGIIGGGINFKDYQSLIGSLNPREDVGVSILILTGFGRSDIDSKITGILQKYQHRHVILDPQSKELLIPLSPTEWLKKRSKKKSEEIEFLKIGNEVLILSWPYLGKRGIITGLEAEKKNELSSCVSVFAAKVKISDGKEVTLPIRNLQLI
;
A
#
# COMPACT_ATOMS: atom_id res chain seq x y z
N MET A 1 -34.29 44.73 31.60
CA MET A 1 -33.95 44.61 30.16
C MET A 1 -32.48 44.28 30.03
N PHE A 2 -32.13 43.00 29.99
CA PHE A 2 -30.80 42.57 29.56
C PHE A 2 -30.99 41.42 28.57
N SER A 3 -30.46 41.66 27.38
CA SER A 3 -30.51 40.82 26.19
C SER A 3 -29.98 39.42 26.48
N LYS A 4 -30.76 38.41 26.11
CA LYS A 4 -30.31 37.02 26.02
C LYS A 4 -29.33 36.91 24.85
N ASN A 5 -28.03 36.83 25.14
CA ASN A 5 -27.05 36.38 24.16
C ASN A 5 -27.30 34.89 23.89
N SER A 6 -27.77 34.59 22.68
CA SER A 6 -27.85 33.25 22.12
C SER A 6 -26.45 32.73 21.84
N THR A 7 -25.97 31.84 22.69
CA THR A 7 -24.73 31.10 22.50
C THR A 7 -24.95 30.07 21.38
N GLN A 8 -24.73 30.45 20.12
CA GLN A 8 -24.64 29.48 19.03
C GLN A 8 -23.48 28.53 19.34
N SER A 9 -23.81 27.27 19.64
CA SER A 9 -22.84 26.22 19.85
C SER A 9 -22.25 25.83 18.49
N GLU A 10 -21.03 26.30 18.22
CA GLU A 10 -20.28 26.00 17.00
C GLU A 10 -19.90 24.52 16.97
N LEU A 11 -20.54 23.75 16.07
CA LEU A 11 -20.22 22.35 15.85
C LEU A 11 -19.03 22.23 14.88
N LEU A 12 -17.90 21.81 15.43
CA LEU A 12 -16.68 21.54 14.69
C LEU A 12 -16.86 20.30 13.80
N LEU A 13 -16.89 20.53 12.49
CA LEU A 13 -16.41 19.54 11.53
C LEU A 13 -15.01 19.95 11.13
N SER A 14 -14.04 19.08 11.36
CA SER A 14 -12.82 19.17 10.56
C SER A 14 -13.23 18.96 9.11
N LYS A 15 -12.97 19.95 8.27
CA LYS A 15 -12.84 19.73 6.83
C LYS A 15 -11.82 18.61 6.72
N LYS A 16 -12.25 17.37 6.47
CA LYS A 16 -11.32 16.30 6.10
C LYS A 16 -10.82 16.69 4.73
N THR A 17 -9.80 17.53 4.70
CA THR A 17 -9.20 17.97 3.46
C THR A 17 -8.65 16.71 2.79
N LEU A 18 -9.22 16.38 1.64
CA LEU A 18 -8.80 15.22 0.85
C LEU A 18 -7.34 15.36 0.39
N TYR A 19 -6.77 16.56 0.47
CA TYR A 19 -5.42 16.87 0.05
C TYR A 19 -4.73 17.87 0.98
N GLU A 20 -3.58 17.51 1.52
CA GLU A 20 -2.71 18.39 2.30
C GLU A 20 -1.40 18.60 1.55
N GLU A 21 -0.98 19.86 1.41
CA GLU A 21 0.29 20.19 0.79
C GLU A 21 1.42 20.25 1.82
N ASN A 22 2.63 19.87 1.40
CA ASN A 22 3.86 20.26 2.09
C ASN A 22 3.91 19.81 3.56
N VAL A 23 3.46 18.59 3.80
CA VAL A 23 3.34 18.03 5.14
C VAL A 23 4.62 17.29 5.49
N ASN A 24 5.20 17.59 6.64
CA ASN A 24 6.30 16.80 7.16
C ASN A 24 5.78 15.44 7.64
N ARG A 25 6.38 14.36 7.14
CA ARG A 25 6.09 12.99 7.55
C ARG A 25 7.37 12.28 7.92
N GLU A 26 7.29 11.49 8.98
CA GLU A 26 8.30 10.52 9.35
C GLU A 26 7.90 9.17 8.76
N ILE A 27 8.78 8.61 7.95
CA ILE A 27 8.55 7.37 7.21
C ILE A 27 9.67 6.41 7.59
N GLU A 28 9.27 5.29 8.19
CA GLU A 28 10.20 4.24 8.59
C GLU A 28 10.60 3.37 7.39
N ARG A 29 11.90 3.11 7.27
CA ARG A 29 12.50 2.18 6.33
C ARG A 29 13.03 0.97 7.09
N ASN A 30 12.44 -0.19 6.82
CA ASN A 30 12.73 -1.44 7.54
C ASN A 30 13.60 -2.36 6.69
N LEU A 31 14.62 -2.97 7.29
CA LEU A 31 15.28 -4.14 6.73
C LEU A 31 14.34 -5.35 6.81
N ILE A 32 14.49 -6.26 5.85
CA ILE A 32 13.69 -7.49 5.80
C ILE A 32 14.12 -8.49 6.89
N SER A 33 15.39 -8.44 7.28
CA SER A 33 15.98 -9.18 8.39
C SER A 33 17.02 -8.31 9.08
N GLU A 34 17.52 -8.77 10.23
CA GLU A 34 18.62 -8.07 10.91
C GLU A 34 19.83 -7.90 9.96
N GLY A 35 20.48 -6.74 10.04
CA GLY A 35 21.53 -6.35 9.11
C GLY A 35 22.37 -5.18 9.61
N THR A 36 22.82 -4.35 8.67
CA THR A 36 23.67 -3.19 8.96
C THR A 36 23.03 -1.94 8.38
N ILE A 37 22.98 -0.87 9.19
CA ILE A 37 22.56 0.45 8.73
C ILE A 37 23.81 1.30 8.47
N PHE A 38 23.82 2.02 7.36
CA PHE A 38 24.92 2.90 6.96
C PHE A 38 24.62 4.37 7.23
N ALA A 39 23.34 4.73 7.20
CA ALA A 39 22.88 6.09 7.41
C ALA A 39 23.11 6.55 8.87
N LYS A 40 23.40 7.83 9.04
CA LYS A 40 23.61 8.45 10.36
C LYS A 40 22.53 9.48 10.65
N LYS A 41 22.18 9.65 11.93
CA LYS A 41 21.24 10.69 12.35
C LYS A 41 21.70 12.08 11.88
N GLY A 42 20.79 12.85 11.30
CA GLY A 42 21.01 14.17 10.71
C GLY A 42 21.53 14.15 9.26
N GLU A 43 21.81 12.97 8.69
CA GLU A 43 22.23 12.85 7.30
C GLU A 43 21.06 13.13 6.33
N SER A 44 21.34 13.87 5.26
CA SER A 44 20.39 14.04 4.15
C SER A 44 20.56 12.93 3.12
N VAL A 45 19.45 12.37 2.66
CA VAL A 45 19.43 11.22 1.75
C VAL A 45 18.70 11.52 0.45
N SER A 46 19.14 10.87 -0.62
CA SER A 46 18.54 10.84 -1.95
C SER A 46 17.79 9.52 -2.18
N PRO A 47 16.84 9.46 -3.13
CA PRO A 47 16.09 8.23 -3.39
C PRO A 47 16.94 7.00 -3.73
N ALA A 48 18.11 7.20 -4.35
CA ALA A 48 19.00 6.12 -4.77
C ALA A 48 19.99 5.68 -3.68
N ASP A 49 20.07 6.40 -2.56
CA ASP A 49 21.04 6.12 -1.52
C ASP A 49 20.70 4.79 -0.82
N ILE A 50 21.73 3.98 -0.64
CA ILE A 50 21.65 2.72 0.13
C ILE A 50 21.91 3.08 1.58
N ILE A 51 20.86 3.06 2.39
CA ILE A 51 20.91 3.45 3.80
C ILE A 51 21.16 2.25 4.73
N GLY A 52 21.10 1.03 4.20
CA GLY A 52 21.45 -0.19 4.93
C GLY A 52 21.41 -1.43 4.04
N GLU A 53 21.75 -2.57 4.61
CA GLU A 53 21.68 -3.86 3.94
C GLU A 53 21.46 -5.01 4.92
N CYS A 54 20.88 -6.10 4.43
CA CYS A 54 20.75 -7.35 5.15
C CYS A 54 20.99 -8.53 4.22
N TYR A 55 21.20 -9.72 4.79
CA TYR A 55 21.30 -10.95 4.03
C TYR A 55 20.06 -11.80 4.28
N VAL A 56 19.31 -12.08 3.21
CA VAL A 56 18.09 -12.86 3.28
C VAL A 56 18.37 -14.27 2.76
N SER A 57 18.21 -15.26 3.62
CA SER A 57 18.24 -16.66 3.20
C SER A 57 16.86 -17.09 2.73
N ARG A 58 16.77 -17.65 1.53
CA ARG A 58 15.51 -18.18 0.97
C ARG A 58 15.15 -19.58 1.50
N GLY A 59 15.86 -20.07 2.53
CA GLY A 59 15.64 -21.38 3.14
C GLY A 59 16.48 -22.50 2.53
N PHE A 60 15.91 -23.70 2.39
CA PHE A 60 16.56 -24.88 1.83
C PHE A 60 15.62 -25.70 0.95
N ARG A 61 16.18 -26.60 0.14
CA ARG A 61 15.44 -27.63 -0.59
C ARG A 61 16.03 -29.00 -0.32
N ILE A 62 15.14 -29.98 -0.25
CA ILE A 62 15.47 -31.39 -0.08
C ILE A 62 15.31 -32.09 -1.43
N PHE A 63 16.29 -32.91 -1.80
CA PHE A 63 16.29 -33.68 -3.05
C PHE A 63 16.51 -35.16 -2.77
N ASN A 64 15.68 -36.01 -3.36
CA ASN A 64 15.86 -37.47 -3.30
C ASN A 64 16.91 -37.91 -4.34
N ILE A 65 18.15 -38.01 -3.90
CA ILE A 65 19.28 -38.42 -4.75
C ILE A 65 19.34 -39.92 -4.94
N ALA A 66 18.92 -40.72 -3.94
CA ALA A 66 18.94 -42.17 -4.05
C ALA A 66 18.02 -42.65 -5.20
N GLU A 67 16.84 -42.05 -5.31
CA GLU A 67 15.92 -42.27 -6.42
C GLU A 67 16.51 -41.79 -7.76
N THR A 68 17.05 -40.57 -7.79
CA THR A 68 17.67 -40.00 -9.00
C THR A 68 18.78 -40.91 -9.56
N LEU A 69 19.63 -41.44 -8.68
CA LEU A 69 20.76 -42.30 -9.05
C LEU A 69 20.41 -43.79 -9.16
N GLY A 70 19.23 -44.21 -8.69
CA GLY A 70 18.85 -45.62 -8.59
C GLY A 70 19.81 -46.42 -7.70
N ILE A 71 20.03 -45.95 -6.47
CA ILE A 71 20.87 -46.57 -5.43
C ILE A 71 20.07 -46.74 -4.14
N LYS A 72 20.61 -47.51 -3.19
CA LYS A 72 20.02 -47.61 -1.86
C LYS A 72 20.27 -46.30 -1.07
N PRO A 73 19.33 -45.86 -0.22
CA PRO A 73 19.49 -44.67 0.63
C PRO A 73 20.81 -44.59 1.43
N ASN A 74 21.26 -45.72 1.97
CA ASN A 74 22.49 -45.81 2.77
C ASN A 74 23.79 -45.72 1.95
N GLU A 75 23.71 -45.75 0.61
CA GLU A 75 24.87 -45.68 -0.27
C GLU A 75 25.12 -44.26 -0.80
N ILE A 76 24.26 -43.28 -0.52
CA ILE A 76 24.33 -41.93 -1.12
C ILE A 76 25.69 -41.24 -0.93
N SER A 77 26.35 -41.45 0.22
CA SER A 77 27.65 -40.85 0.52
C SER A 77 28.75 -41.26 -0.46
N ASN A 78 28.65 -42.47 -1.02
CA ASN A 78 29.68 -43.04 -1.89
C ASN A 78 29.66 -42.46 -3.31
N TYR A 79 28.58 -41.78 -3.67
CA TYR A 79 28.37 -41.25 -5.03
C TYR A 79 28.41 -39.72 -5.08
N LEU A 80 28.59 -39.04 -3.94
CA LEU A 80 28.72 -37.59 -3.86
C LEU A 80 30.12 -37.14 -4.29
N LYS A 81 30.19 -36.02 -5.01
CA LYS A 81 31.44 -35.37 -5.40
C LYS A 81 31.90 -34.30 -4.41
N LYS A 82 31.04 -33.92 -3.46
CA LYS A 82 31.31 -32.90 -2.44
C LYS A 82 30.74 -33.32 -1.10
N GLU A 83 31.41 -32.90 -0.03
CA GLU A 83 31.01 -33.17 1.34
C GLU A 83 30.04 -32.09 1.86
N PRO A 84 29.20 -32.41 2.87
CA PRO A 84 28.43 -31.40 3.59
C PRO A 84 29.30 -30.22 4.06
N GLY A 85 28.77 -29.00 3.97
CA GLY A 85 29.48 -27.75 4.14
C GLY A 85 30.02 -27.14 2.83
N SER A 86 30.07 -27.91 1.74
CA SER A 86 30.58 -27.42 0.45
C SER A 86 29.59 -26.51 -0.27
N LYS A 87 30.10 -25.47 -0.94
CA LYS A 87 29.32 -24.68 -1.90
C LYS A 87 29.03 -25.49 -3.16
N VAL A 88 27.81 -25.40 -3.67
CA VAL A 88 27.33 -26.05 -4.90
C VAL A 88 26.72 -25.01 -5.82
N PHE A 89 26.93 -25.16 -7.13
CA PHE A 89 26.43 -24.22 -8.13
C PHE A 89 25.46 -24.90 -9.09
N LYS A 90 24.45 -24.16 -9.55
CA LYS A 90 23.47 -24.64 -10.51
C LYS A 90 24.16 -25.18 -11.76
N GLY A 91 23.77 -26.38 -12.19
CA GLY A 91 24.37 -27.06 -13.34
C GLY A 91 25.59 -27.93 -12.99
N GLU A 92 26.11 -27.85 -11.76
CA GLU A 92 27.19 -28.72 -11.30
C GLU A 92 26.68 -30.16 -11.06
N VAL A 93 27.48 -31.17 -11.42
CA VAL A 93 27.22 -32.56 -11.06
C VAL A 93 27.63 -32.79 -9.61
N LEU A 94 26.67 -32.91 -8.70
CA LEU A 94 26.95 -33.12 -7.27
C LEU A 94 27.02 -34.60 -6.89
N ALA A 95 26.35 -35.48 -7.63
CA ALA A 95 26.43 -36.92 -7.44
C ALA A 95 26.37 -37.66 -8.77
N GLU A 96 27.09 -38.78 -8.90
CA GLU A 96 27.19 -39.53 -10.15
C GLU A 96 27.37 -41.02 -9.89
N LYS A 97 26.62 -41.85 -10.62
CA LYS A 97 26.79 -43.31 -10.69
C LYS A 97 27.07 -43.75 -12.13
N LYS A 98 28.22 -44.39 -12.32
CA LYS A 98 28.62 -45.00 -13.61
C LYS A 98 28.34 -46.51 -13.59
N ARG A 99 27.78 -47.05 -14.68
CA ARG A 99 27.59 -48.50 -14.91
C ARG A 99 28.16 -48.89 -16.28
N TYR A 100 28.52 -50.18 -16.43
CA TYR A 100 29.00 -50.81 -17.67
C TYR A 100 30.12 -50.03 -18.38
N LEU A 101 31.33 -49.99 -17.79
CA LEU A 101 32.50 -49.29 -18.37
C LEU A 101 32.25 -47.81 -18.74
N GLY A 102 31.27 -47.15 -18.11
CA GLY A 102 30.93 -45.74 -18.34
C GLY A 102 29.83 -45.48 -19.37
N VAL A 103 29.27 -46.53 -19.99
CA VAL A 103 28.25 -46.41 -21.05
C VAL A 103 26.90 -45.92 -20.53
N LEU A 104 26.56 -46.20 -19.25
CA LEU A 104 25.32 -45.72 -18.64
C LEU A 104 25.63 -44.95 -17.36
N THR A 105 25.35 -43.65 -17.38
CA THR A 105 25.68 -42.75 -16.28
C THR A 105 24.42 -42.02 -15.79
N ARG A 106 24.15 -42.11 -14.49
CA ARG A 106 23.09 -41.31 -13.83
C ARG A 106 23.75 -40.24 -13.00
N GLN A 107 23.24 -39.01 -13.12
CA GLN A 107 23.79 -37.84 -12.45
C GLN A 107 22.69 -37.08 -11.74
N PHE A 108 23.03 -36.53 -10.58
CA PHE A 108 22.26 -35.47 -9.96
C PHE A 108 22.96 -34.14 -10.25
N ILE A 109 22.28 -33.32 -11.02
CA ILE A 109 22.70 -31.96 -11.37
C ILE A 109 22.04 -31.00 -10.39
N VAL A 110 22.85 -30.13 -9.80
CA VAL A 110 22.40 -29.14 -8.82
C VAL A 110 21.42 -28.17 -9.50
N PRO A 111 20.19 -28.00 -8.97
CA PRO A 111 19.19 -27.14 -9.60
C PRO A 111 19.31 -25.66 -9.19
N CYS A 112 20.10 -25.35 -8.14
CA CYS A 112 20.24 -24.01 -7.57
C CYS A 112 21.58 -23.82 -6.83
N ASP A 113 22.08 -22.59 -6.80
CA ASP A 113 23.28 -22.24 -6.02
C ASP A 113 22.99 -22.36 -4.52
N GLY A 114 23.95 -22.90 -3.76
CA GLY A 114 23.73 -23.17 -2.34
C GLY A 114 24.93 -23.75 -1.61
N ILE A 115 24.66 -24.22 -0.40
CA ILE A 115 25.56 -25.02 0.43
C ILE A 115 24.90 -26.38 0.65
N LEU A 116 25.64 -27.47 0.41
CA LEU A 116 25.21 -28.80 0.80
C LEU A 116 25.18 -28.88 2.33
N GLU A 117 23.99 -28.80 2.93
CA GLU A 117 23.84 -28.70 4.38
C GLU A 117 24.00 -30.04 5.07
N GLY A 118 23.44 -31.09 4.48
CA GLY A 118 23.43 -32.40 5.11
C GLY A 118 22.82 -33.48 4.24
N LEU A 119 22.97 -34.71 4.72
CA LEU A 119 22.53 -35.93 4.07
C LEU A 119 21.65 -36.71 5.04
N ASN A 120 20.50 -37.18 4.54
CA ASN A 120 19.69 -38.14 5.24
C ASN A 120 19.87 -39.50 4.58
N GLN A 121 20.71 -40.35 5.18
CA GLN A 121 21.02 -41.69 4.67
C GLN A 121 19.88 -42.70 4.87
N LYS A 122 18.91 -42.41 5.75
CA LYS A 122 17.73 -43.28 5.92
C LYS A 122 16.81 -43.18 4.71
N ASP A 123 16.58 -41.94 4.25
CA ASP A 123 15.64 -41.66 3.16
C ASP A 123 16.33 -41.40 1.82
N GLY A 124 17.66 -41.32 1.79
CA GLY A 124 18.44 -41.17 0.56
C GLY A 124 18.39 -39.74 0.01
N GLN A 125 18.28 -38.75 0.90
CA GLN A 125 18.03 -37.35 0.54
C GLN A 125 19.24 -36.46 0.86
N LEU A 126 19.40 -35.37 0.11
CA LEU A 126 20.30 -34.28 0.44
C LEU A 126 19.53 -32.98 0.65
N THR A 127 20.07 -32.12 1.50
CA THR A 127 19.55 -30.76 1.72
C THR A 127 20.53 -29.74 1.14
N ILE A 128 20.05 -28.88 0.23
CA ILE A 128 20.79 -27.70 -0.23
C ILE A 128 20.16 -26.48 0.40
N ARG A 129 20.93 -25.77 1.22
CA ARG A 129 20.57 -24.46 1.73
C ARG A 129 20.91 -23.40 0.69
N PHE A 130 19.99 -22.52 0.37
CA PHE A 130 20.28 -21.43 -0.56
C PHE A 130 21.32 -20.49 0.04
N LEU A 131 22.20 -19.95 -0.80
CA LEU A 131 23.11 -18.89 -0.37
C LEU A 131 22.30 -17.65 0.03
N PRO A 132 22.60 -17.00 1.16
CA PRO A 132 21.95 -15.75 1.52
C PRO A 132 22.18 -14.69 0.43
N GLU A 133 21.11 -14.05 -0.01
CA GLU A 133 21.17 -12.97 -0.99
C GLU A 133 21.26 -11.63 -0.26
N LYS A 134 22.18 -10.78 -0.72
CA LYS A 134 22.32 -9.42 -0.21
C LYS A 134 21.13 -8.57 -0.66
N ASN A 135 20.38 -8.04 0.28
CA ASN A 135 19.29 -7.12 0.06
C ASN A 135 19.68 -5.72 0.52
N LYS A 136 19.54 -4.73 -0.37
CA LYS A 136 19.86 -3.32 -0.10
C LYS A 136 18.60 -2.58 0.32
N LEU A 137 18.68 -1.84 1.41
CA LEU A 137 17.66 -0.89 1.83
C LEU A 137 17.94 0.47 1.20
N LEU A 138 17.06 0.90 0.31
CA LEU A 138 17.12 2.22 -0.30
C LEU A 138 16.34 3.23 0.56
N SER A 139 16.80 4.48 0.56
CA SER A 139 15.99 5.59 1.08
C SER A 139 14.69 5.74 0.28
N GLY A 140 14.74 5.66 -1.06
CA GLY A 140 13.60 5.71 -1.98
C GLY A 140 12.87 7.05 -2.07
N PHE A 141 13.22 8.04 -1.26
CA PHE A 141 12.81 9.44 -1.41
C PHE A 141 13.88 10.38 -0.85
N TYR A 142 13.73 11.68 -1.11
CA TYR A 142 14.58 12.69 -0.48
C TYR A 142 14.13 12.92 0.96
N GLY A 143 15.07 13.07 1.89
CA GLY A 143 14.74 13.33 3.29
C GLY A 143 15.95 13.50 4.18
N GLU A 144 15.70 13.55 5.48
CA GLU A 144 16.72 13.65 6.53
C GLU A 144 16.51 12.54 7.57
N VAL A 145 17.59 11.86 7.96
CA VAL A 145 17.56 10.79 8.96
C VAL A 145 17.27 11.37 10.35
N GLN A 146 16.11 11.03 10.94
CA GLN A 146 15.76 11.47 12.29
C GLN A 146 16.22 10.49 13.37
N GLU A 147 16.12 9.19 13.08
CA GLU A 147 16.44 8.12 14.02
C GLU A 147 16.99 6.90 13.27
N VAL A 148 17.94 6.23 13.92
CA VAL A 148 18.55 4.99 13.43
C VAL A 148 18.34 3.91 14.49
N ASN A 149 17.60 2.88 14.12
CA ASN A 149 17.44 1.66 14.90
C ASN A 149 18.41 0.62 14.36
N GLU A 150 19.57 0.53 15.03
CA GLU A 150 20.68 -0.32 14.58
C GLU A 150 20.23 -1.74 14.23
N GLY A 151 20.69 -2.20 13.07
CA GLY A 151 20.38 -3.51 12.50
C GLY A 151 18.93 -3.75 12.08
N LYS A 152 18.01 -2.77 12.20
CA LYS A 152 16.57 -2.98 11.93
C LYS A 152 15.94 -1.95 11.00
N SER A 153 16.00 -0.66 11.37
CA SER A 153 15.24 0.36 10.64
C SER A 153 15.83 1.77 10.74
N VAL A 154 15.38 2.65 9.85
CA VAL A 154 15.76 4.07 9.83
C VAL A 154 14.49 4.89 9.67
N ILE A 155 14.30 5.89 10.52
CA ILE A 155 13.19 6.84 10.40
C ILE A 155 13.68 8.05 9.60
N LEU A 156 13.07 8.26 8.44
CA LEU A 156 13.38 9.39 7.56
C LEU A 156 12.27 10.44 7.65
N LYS A 157 12.64 11.69 7.85
CA LYS A 157 11.73 12.82 7.72
C LYS A 157 11.78 13.36 6.31
N THR A 158 10.61 13.53 5.71
CA THR A 158 10.46 14.07 4.36
C THR A 158 9.22 14.95 4.29
N GLU A 159 9.20 15.86 3.32
CA GLU A 159 8.02 16.65 3.01
C GLU A 159 7.24 15.98 1.88
N VAL A 160 5.94 15.80 2.09
CA VAL A 160 5.06 15.09 1.16
C VAL A 160 3.80 15.89 0.88
N HIS A 161 3.19 15.65 -0.27
CA HIS A 161 1.75 15.85 -0.40
C HIS A 161 1.00 14.63 0.12
N VAL A 162 -0.10 14.84 0.82
CA VAL A 162 -0.95 13.77 1.36
C VAL A 162 -2.30 13.83 0.67
N ILE A 163 -2.73 12.73 0.05
CA ILE A 163 -4.11 12.56 -0.40
C ILE A 163 -4.80 11.55 0.50
N ARG A 164 -5.94 11.91 1.06
CA ARG A 164 -6.71 11.08 2.00
C ARG A 164 -7.86 10.39 1.29
N GLY A 165 -8.02 9.10 1.55
CA GLY A 165 -9.18 8.33 1.13
C GLY A 165 -10.14 7.98 2.27
N GLN A 166 -11.28 7.41 1.91
CA GLN A 166 -12.30 6.94 2.86
C GLN A 166 -12.18 5.46 3.18
N ILE A 167 -11.72 4.64 2.22
CA ILE A 167 -11.59 3.18 2.37
C ILE A 167 -10.17 2.79 1.96
N GLY A 168 -9.53 1.95 2.76
CA GLY A 168 -8.21 1.39 2.48
C GLY A 168 -8.18 -0.10 2.77
N MET A 169 -7.49 -0.86 1.92
CA MET A 169 -7.30 -2.30 2.04
C MET A 169 -5.87 -2.70 1.66
N GLY A 170 -5.33 -3.69 2.37
CA GLY A 170 -3.98 -4.22 2.15
C GLY A 170 -2.93 -3.57 3.05
N ILE A 171 -1.67 -3.80 2.68
CA ILE A 171 -0.50 -3.29 3.41
C ILE A 171 0.07 -2.04 2.75
N LYS A 172 1.01 -1.37 3.43
CA LYS A 172 1.77 -0.27 2.84
C LYS A 172 2.55 -0.75 1.61
N ARG A 173 2.43 -0.04 0.49
CA ARG A 173 3.12 -0.36 -0.76
C ARG A 173 3.67 0.88 -1.43
N GLU A 174 4.77 0.70 -2.15
CA GLU A 174 5.46 1.79 -2.84
C GLU A 174 5.74 1.41 -4.28
N GLY A 175 5.68 2.40 -5.16
CA GLY A 175 5.92 2.19 -6.58
C GLY A 175 5.79 3.48 -7.38
N ILE A 176 6.02 3.33 -8.68
CA ILE A 176 5.80 4.41 -9.64
C ILE A 176 4.29 4.60 -9.83
N PHE A 177 3.83 5.83 -9.69
CA PHE A 177 2.45 6.21 -9.89
C PHE A 177 2.13 6.34 -11.37
N ASN A 178 1.06 5.70 -11.82
CA ASN A 178 0.58 5.77 -13.18
C ASN A 178 -0.92 6.06 -13.20
N PHE A 179 -1.32 6.93 -14.12
CA PHE A 179 -2.71 7.19 -14.43
C PHE A 179 -3.05 6.51 -15.75
N ILE A 180 -4.18 5.81 -15.80
CA ILE A 180 -4.74 5.26 -17.03
C ILE A 180 -5.69 6.32 -17.58
N SER A 181 -5.15 7.20 -18.42
CA SER A 181 -5.84 8.42 -18.90
C SER A 181 -6.81 8.18 -20.05
N ASP A 182 -6.59 7.14 -20.83
CA ASP A 182 -7.11 7.08 -22.21
C ASP A 182 -8.61 6.73 -22.30
N HIS A 183 -9.22 6.33 -21.18
CA HIS A 183 -10.62 5.87 -21.13
C HIS A 183 -11.51 6.71 -20.18
N GLY A 184 -11.03 7.86 -19.71
CA GLY A 184 -11.74 8.68 -18.73
C GLY A 184 -12.08 7.90 -17.46
N ASP A 185 -13.29 8.08 -16.94
CA ASP A 185 -13.73 7.44 -15.70
C ASP A 185 -14.20 5.98 -15.83
N ASN A 186 -14.22 5.42 -17.04
CA ASN A 186 -14.80 4.11 -17.33
C ASN A 186 -13.73 3.08 -17.75
N ILE A 187 -12.81 2.82 -16.83
CA ILE A 187 -11.72 1.85 -17.00
C ILE A 187 -12.27 0.43 -16.88
N THR A 188 -11.79 -0.45 -17.73
CA THR A 188 -12.10 -1.88 -17.78
C THR A 188 -10.85 -2.73 -17.54
N PRO A 189 -10.99 -4.04 -17.26
CA PRO A 189 -9.84 -4.93 -17.12
C PRO A 189 -8.96 -5.03 -18.38
N LEU A 190 -9.48 -4.68 -19.57
CA LEU A 190 -8.72 -4.70 -20.81
C LEU A 190 -7.68 -3.59 -20.89
N ASP A 191 -7.92 -2.50 -20.16
CA ASP A 191 -7.06 -1.31 -20.16
C ASP A 191 -5.86 -1.46 -19.20
N VAL A 192 -5.82 -2.57 -18.43
CA VAL A 192 -4.71 -2.89 -17.54
C VAL A 192 -3.84 -3.95 -18.19
N ASP A 193 -2.67 -3.56 -18.69
CA ASP A 193 -1.70 -4.44 -19.32
C ASP A 193 -0.39 -4.61 -18.51
N ALA A 194 0.52 -5.44 -19.03
CA ALA A 194 1.76 -5.82 -18.36
C ALA A 194 2.70 -4.64 -18.03
N GLN A 195 2.57 -3.49 -18.70
CA GLN A 195 3.35 -2.29 -18.43
C GLN A 195 3.10 -1.71 -17.04
N TYR A 196 1.98 -2.08 -16.41
CA TYR A 196 1.60 -1.62 -15.07
C TYR A 196 2.11 -2.52 -13.93
N ALA A 197 2.83 -3.60 -14.26
CA ALA A 197 3.45 -4.46 -13.26
C ALA A 197 4.34 -3.64 -12.30
N ARG A 198 4.21 -3.94 -11.00
CA ARG A 198 4.93 -3.28 -9.89
C ARG A 198 4.63 -1.78 -9.67
N LYS A 199 3.59 -1.24 -10.30
CA LYS A 199 3.18 0.18 -10.19
C LYS A 199 1.99 0.39 -9.25
N ILE A 200 1.69 1.66 -8.95
CA ILE A 200 0.48 2.11 -8.26
C ILE A 200 -0.38 2.86 -9.26
N LEU A 201 -1.62 2.43 -9.45
CA LEU A 201 -2.50 2.92 -10.50
C LEU A 201 -3.62 3.78 -9.94
N LEU A 202 -3.87 4.92 -10.56
CA LEU A 202 -5.14 5.62 -10.41
C LEU A 202 -6.13 5.09 -11.44
N LEU A 203 -7.16 4.45 -10.92
CA LEU A 203 -8.37 4.06 -11.61
C LEU A 203 -9.43 5.16 -11.43
N GLY A 204 -10.34 5.31 -12.40
CA GLY A 204 -11.38 6.33 -12.37
C GLY A 204 -12.47 6.07 -11.33
N SER A 205 -13.72 6.25 -11.76
CA SER A 205 -14.89 6.32 -10.86
C SER A 205 -15.23 5.02 -10.10
N LEU A 206 -14.84 3.85 -10.60
CA LEU A 206 -15.21 2.57 -9.99
C LEU A 206 -14.07 1.54 -10.10
N VAL A 207 -13.68 0.99 -8.96
CA VAL A 207 -12.79 -0.16 -8.85
C VAL A 207 -13.66 -1.41 -8.74
N SER A 208 -13.77 -2.18 -9.82
CA SER A 208 -14.50 -3.46 -9.80
C SER A 208 -13.60 -4.63 -9.40
N LYS A 209 -14.21 -5.72 -8.94
CA LYS A 209 -13.50 -6.97 -8.62
C LYS A 209 -12.65 -7.47 -9.78
N ASP A 210 -13.16 -7.43 -11.01
CA ASP A 210 -12.46 -7.94 -12.19
C ASP A 210 -11.18 -7.14 -12.48
N ILE A 211 -11.21 -5.81 -12.28
CA ILE A 211 -10.02 -4.98 -12.43
C ILE A 211 -8.99 -5.32 -11.35
N VAL A 212 -9.43 -5.51 -10.11
CA VAL A 212 -8.54 -5.91 -9.01
C VAL A 212 -7.88 -7.26 -9.29
N GLN A 213 -8.63 -8.25 -9.80
CA GLN A 213 -8.10 -9.55 -10.17
C GLN A 213 -7.09 -9.45 -11.32
N LYS A 214 -7.37 -8.61 -12.33
CA LYS A 214 -6.44 -8.35 -13.42
C LYS A 214 -5.14 -7.70 -12.92
N CYS A 215 -5.25 -6.69 -12.07
CA CYS A 215 -4.13 -6.03 -11.41
C CYS A 215 -3.28 -7.02 -10.61
N LEU A 216 -3.92 -7.91 -9.84
CA LEU A 216 -3.25 -8.94 -9.06
C LEU A 216 -2.48 -9.91 -9.96
N ALA A 217 -3.11 -10.41 -11.03
CA ALA A 217 -2.49 -11.32 -11.98
C ALA A 217 -1.26 -10.72 -12.69
N LEU A 218 -1.27 -9.41 -12.93
CA LEU A 218 -0.16 -8.67 -13.54
C LEU A 218 0.88 -8.17 -12.54
N GLY A 219 0.67 -8.36 -11.23
CA GLY A 219 1.58 -7.91 -10.18
C GLY A 219 1.59 -6.39 -9.99
N VAL A 220 0.47 -5.71 -10.26
CA VAL A 220 0.25 -4.30 -9.86
C VAL A 220 0.28 -4.22 -8.34
N LYS A 221 1.02 -3.25 -7.79
CA LYS A 221 1.16 -3.13 -6.33
C LYS A 221 -0.02 -2.43 -5.68
N GLY A 222 -0.52 -1.35 -6.29
CA GLY A 222 -1.53 -0.51 -5.65
C GLY A 222 -2.57 0.01 -6.63
N ILE A 223 -3.77 0.24 -6.11
CA ILE A 223 -4.91 0.78 -6.83
C ILE A 223 -5.46 1.95 -6.02
N ILE A 224 -5.74 3.05 -6.71
CA ILE A 224 -6.42 4.22 -6.18
C ILE A 224 -7.67 4.41 -7.04
N GLY A 225 -8.84 4.68 -6.46
CA GLY A 225 -10.03 4.93 -7.25
C GLY A 225 -11.07 5.79 -6.54
N GLY A 226 -12.07 6.24 -7.27
CA GLY A 226 -13.13 7.08 -6.70
C GLY A 226 -14.10 6.28 -5.83
N GLY A 227 -14.54 5.11 -6.30
CA GLY A 227 -15.48 4.27 -5.59
C GLY A 227 -15.24 2.76 -5.73
N ILE A 228 -15.85 1.95 -4.85
CA ILE A 228 -15.86 0.47 -4.91
C ILE A 228 -17.23 -0.07 -4.50
N ASN A 229 -17.74 -1.12 -5.14
CA ASN A 229 -18.97 -1.76 -4.66
C ASN A 229 -18.73 -2.49 -3.34
N PHE A 230 -19.67 -2.39 -2.40
CA PHE A 230 -19.54 -3.04 -1.09
C PHE A 230 -19.36 -4.57 -1.21
N LYS A 231 -20.09 -5.22 -2.12
CA LYS A 231 -19.95 -6.66 -2.39
C LYS A 231 -18.56 -7.03 -2.91
N ASP A 232 -18.00 -6.21 -3.81
CA ASP A 232 -16.66 -6.42 -4.35
C ASP A 232 -15.62 -6.27 -3.24
N TYR A 233 -15.71 -5.19 -2.45
CA TYR A 233 -14.88 -4.96 -1.28
C TYR A 233 -14.92 -6.13 -0.29
N GLN A 234 -16.11 -6.63 0.07
CA GLN A 234 -16.25 -7.79 0.94
C GLN A 234 -15.60 -9.04 0.35
N SER A 235 -15.72 -9.26 -0.96
CA SER A 235 -15.13 -10.42 -1.62
C SER A 235 -13.60 -10.39 -1.67
N LEU A 236 -12.99 -9.20 -1.53
CA LEU A 236 -11.54 -9.01 -1.52
C LEU A 236 -10.94 -9.18 -0.13
N ILE A 237 -11.73 -9.01 0.93
CA ILE A 237 -11.29 -9.14 2.31
C ILE A 237 -11.70 -10.50 2.83
N GLY A 238 -10.87 -11.52 2.53
CA GLY A 238 -11.17 -12.92 2.84
C GLY A 238 -11.51 -13.16 4.32
N SER A 239 -10.66 -12.69 5.23
CA SER A 239 -10.82 -12.87 6.68
C SER A 239 -11.57 -11.75 7.40
N LEU A 240 -12.27 -10.87 6.68
CA LEU A 240 -12.81 -9.60 7.18
C LEU A 240 -11.76 -8.63 7.77
N ASN A 241 -10.46 -8.96 7.67
CA ASN A 241 -9.37 -8.09 8.08
C ASN A 241 -8.88 -7.23 6.89
N PRO A 242 -9.19 -5.92 6.83
CA PRO A 242 -8.78 -5.06 5.73
C PRO A 242 -7.25 -4.85 5.63
N ARG A 243 -6.47 -5.34 6.60
CA ARG A 243 -5.00 -5.23 6.63
C ARG A 243 -4.28 -6.46 6.06
N GLU A 244 -5.03 -7.47 5.65
CA GLU A 244 -4.48 -8.69 5.07
C GLU A 244 -3.75 -8.38 3.75
N ASP A 245 -2.57 -8.98 3.55
CA ASP A 245 -1.85 -8.83 2.29
C ASP A 245 -2.37 -9.83 1.24
N VAL A 246 -3.22 -9.33 0.34
CA VAL A 246 -3.76 -10.10 -0.79
C VAL A 246 -2.98 -9.87 -2.09
N GLY A 247 -1.78 -9.28 -2.01
CA GLY A 247 -0.90 -9.04 -3.16
C GLY A 247 -1.08 -7.68 -3.85
N VAL A 248 -2.20 -7.00 -3.62
CA VAL A 248 -2.49 -5.65 -4.11
C VAL A 248 -3.13 -4.81 -3.00
N SER A 249 -2.74 -3.55 -2.89
CA SER A 249 -3.34 -2.60 -1.93
C SER A 249 -4.31 -1.64 -2.62
N ILE A 250 -5.39 -1.26 -1.95
CA ILE A 250 -6.45 -0.42 -2.51
C ILE A 250 -6.67 0.80 -1.62
N LEU A 251 -6.82 1.97 -2.23
CA LEU A 251 -7.30 3.20 -1.59
C LEU A 251 -8.44 3.79 -2.40
N ILE A 252 -9.59 3.99 -1.76
CA ILE A 252 -10.77 4.60 -2.37
C ILE A 252 -10.97 5.98 -1.80
N LEU A 253 -11.05 6.98 -2.67
CA LEU A 253 -11.05 8.39 -2.29
C LEU A 253 -12.42 8.87 -1.79
N THR A 254 -13.51 8.40 -2.40
CA THR A 254 -14.86 8.92 -2.14
C THR A 254 -15.69 7.96 -1.29
N GLY A 255 -15.72 6.65 -1.60
CA GLY A 255 -16.42 5.66 -0.77
C GLY A 255 -17.01 4.47 -1.53
N PHE A 256 -18.15 3.95 -1.06
CA PHE A 256 -18.82 2.83 -1.71
C PHE A 256 -19.70 3.27 -2.89
N GLY A 257 -19.82 2.41 -3.90
CA GLY A 257 -20.54 2.67 -5.15
C GLY A 257 -19.62 3.25 -6.23
N ARG A 258 -20.20 3.65 -7.36
CA ARG A 258 -19.49 4.41 -8.40
C ARG A 258 -19.47 5.88 -8.02
N SER A 259 -18.28 6.46 -7.99
CA SER A 259 -18.09 7.85 -7.56
C SER A 259 -16.92 8.46 -8.31
N ASP A 260 -17.15 9.58 -8.99
CA ASP A 260 -16.07 10.29 -9.67
C ASP A 260 -15.08 10.88 -8.66
N ILE A 261 -13.83 11.03 -9.10
CA ILE A 261 -12.79 11.68 -8.31
C ILE A 261 -12.88 13.18 -8.55
N ASP A 262 -12.75 13.99 -7.50
CA ASP A 262 -12.73 15.44 -7.61
C ASP A 262 -11.68 15.89 -8.65
N SER A 263 -12.11 16.65 -9.66
CA SER A 263 -11.26 17.16 -10.74
C SER A 263 -9.99 17.87 -10.27
N LYS A 264 -10.01 18.54 -9.10
CA LYS A 264 -8.84 19.17 -8.50
C LYS A 264 -7.83 18.11 -8.05
N ILE A 265 -8.30 17.04 -7.41
CA ILE A 265 -7.47 15.92 -6.96
C ILE A 265 -6.91 15.16 -8.17
N THR A 266 -7.74 14.90 -9.18
CA THR A 266 -7.30 14.28 -10.43
C THR A 266 -6.22 15.12 -11.11
N GLY A 267 -6.42 16.44 -11.22
CA GLY A 267 -5.43 17.37 -11.79
C GLY A 267 -4.14 17.49 -10.96
N ILE A 268 -4.20 17.29 -9.64
CA ILE A 268 -3.01 17.17 -8.80
C ILE A 268 -2.28 15.87 -9.12
N LEU A 269 -2.98 14.73 -9.04
CA LEU A 269 -2.41 13.40 -9.25
C LEU A 269 -1.75 13.28 -10.63
N GLN A 270 -2.35 13.83 -11.67
CA GLN A 270 -1.79 13.86 -13.03
C GLN A 270 -0.41 14.53 -13.08
N LYS A 271 -0.15 15.58 -12.28
CA LYS A 271 1.16 16.25 -12.23
C LYS A 271 2.27 15.36 -11.65
N TYR A 272 1.91 14.35 -10.87
CA TYR A 272 2.84 13.42 -10.23
C TYR A 272 2.89 12.05 -10.93
N GLN A 273 2.37 11.95 -12.16
CA GLN A 273 2.53 10.75 -12.98
C GLN A 273 4.03 10.42 -13.14
N HIS A 274 4.33 9.13 -13.14
CA HIS A 274 5.68 8.56 -13.21
C HIS A 274 6.60 8.85 -12.02
N ARG A 275 6.07 9.45 -10.93
CA ARG A 275 6.83 9.63 -9.70
C ARG A 275 6.64 8.47 -8.73
N HIS A 276 7.60 8.32 -7.84
CA HIS A 276 7.49 7.38 -6.72
C HIS A 276 6.46 7.88 -5.71
N VAL A 277 5.53 7.02 -5.30
CA VAL A 277 4.52 7.31 -4.28
C VAL A 277 4.42 6.18 -3.27
N ILE A 278 3.92 6.49 -2.08
CA ILE A 278 3.74 5.56 -0.98
C ILE A 278 2.24 5.48 -0.69
N LEU A 279 1.66 4.31 -0.91
CA LEU A 279 0.28 4.00 -0.60
C LEU A 279 0.21 3.37 0.79
N ASP A 280 -0.46 4.02 1.73
CA ASP A 280 -0.73 3.51 3.07
C ASP A 280 -2.25 3.33 3.27
N PRO A 281 -2.78 2.14 2.98
CA PRO A 281 -4.21 1.88 3.13
C PRO A 281 -4.69 1.93 4.58
N GLN A 282 -3.80 1.69 5.56
CA GLN A 282 -4.16 1.65 6.97
C GLN A 282 -4.43 3.05 7.51
N SER A 283 -3.58 4.03 7.17
CA SER A 283 -3.85 5.44 7.44
C SER A 283 -4.84 6.07 6.45
N LYS A 284 -5.13 5.35 5.36
CA LYS A 284 -5.95 5.79 4.22
C LYS A 284 -5.32 6.99 3.51
N GLU A 285 -4.02 6.94 3.31
CA GLU A 285 -3.24 8.03 2.73
C GLU A 285 -2.47 7.54 1.50
N LEU A 286 -2.41 8.39 0.48
CA LEU A 286 -1.35 8.38 -0.52
C LEU A 286 -0.38 9.50 -0.19
N LEU A 287 0.88 9.15 0.01
CA LEU A 287 1.97 10.10 0.22
C LEU A 287 2.75 10.26 -1.09
N ILE A 288 2.97 11.50 -1.48
CA ILE A 288 3.76 11.87 -2.66
C ILE A 288 4.99 12.64 -2.16
N PRO A 289 6.15 11.98 -2.01
CA PRO A 289 7.38 12.64 -1.57
C PRO A 289 7.82 13.73 -2.52
N LEU A 290 8.24 14.87 -1.96
CA LEU A 290 8.70 16.02 -2.72
C LEU A 290 10.20 15.99 -2.97
N SER A 291 10.62 16.61 -4.07
CA SER A 291 12.04 16.83 -4.36
C SER A 291 12.57 18.08 -3.63
N PRO A 292 13.90 18.20 -3.47
CA PRO A 292 14.51 19.39 -2.85
C PRO A 292 14.15 20.70 -3.56
N THR A 293 13.99 20.67 -4.89
CA THR A 293 13.57 21.85 -5.66
C THR A 293 12.14 22.30 -5.33
N GLU A 294 11.28 21.38 -4.91
CA GLU A 294 9.90 21.66 -4.50
C GLU A 294 9.85 22.20 -3.07
N TRP A 295 10.72 21.70 -2.17
CA TRP A 295 10.88 22.25 -0.81
C TRP A 295 11.27 23.74 -0.83
N LEU A 296 12.15 24.13 -1.76
CA LEU A 296 12.68 25.49 -1.84
C LEU A 296 11.68 26.52 -2.41
N LYS A 297 10.75 26.10 -3.27
CA LYS A 297 9.82 27.01 -3.96
C LYS A 297 8.77 27.67 -3.06
N LYS A 298 8.52 27.16 -1.84
CA LYS A 298 7.29 27.51 -1.08
C LYS A 298 7.46 27.77 0.42
N ARG A 299 8.67 28.06 0.92
CA ARG A 299 8.82 28.68 2.25
C ARG A 299 8.09 30.04 2.39
N SER A 300 7.53 30.59 1.31
CA SER A 300 6.65 31.75 1.29
C SER A 300 5.16 31.35 1.50
N LYS A 301 4.63 31.76 2.67
CA LYS A 301 3.22 31.74 3.15
C LYS A 301 2.60 30.36 3.43
N LYS A 302 2.71 29.91 4.69
CA LYS A 302 1.67 29.13 5.37
C LYS A 302 0.35 29.92 5.32
N LYS A 303 -0.58 29.55 4.44
CA LYS A 303 -2.00 29.79 4.74
C LYS A 303 -2.32 28.80 5.85
N SER A 304 -2.50 29.33 7.06
CA SER A 304 -3.11 28.58 8.16
C SER A 304 -4.36 27.86 7.64
N GLU A 305 -4.50 26.59 8.00
CA GLU A 305 -5.72 25.83 7.82
C GLU A 305 -6.92 26.71 8.20
N GLU A 306 -7.72 27.13 7.22
CA GLU A 306 -9.00 27.77 7.49
C GLU A 306 -9.92 26.66 8.04
N ILE A 307 -10.02 26.61 9.37
CA ILE A 307 -11.07 25.87 10.07
C ILE A 307 -12.39 26.55 9.68
N GLU A 308 -13.04 26.04 8.63
CA GLU A 308 -14.36 26.51 8.22
C GLU A 308 -15.42 25.79 9.06
N PHE A 309 -16.09 26.57 9.91
CA PHE A 309 -17.23 26.11 10.70
C PHE A 309 -18.43 25.84 9.79
N LEU A 310 -19.20 24.77 10.07
CA LEU A 310 -20.53 24.67 9.46
C LEU A 310 -21.36 25.86 9.89
N LYS A 311 -21.86 26.59 8.91
CA LYS A 311 -22.81 27.68 9.09
C LYS A 311 -24.07 27.37 8.31
N ILE A 312 -25.18 27.88 8.83
CA ILE A 312 -26.43 27.93 8.07
C ILE A 312 -26.14 28.68 6.77
N GLY A 313 -26.57 28.12 5.65
CA GLY A 313 -26.28 28.61 4.30
C GLY A 313 -25.09 27.97 3.61
N ASN A 314 -24.26 27.16 4.28
CA ASN A 314 -23.21 26.41 3.59
C ASN A 314 -23.80 25.33 2.67
N GLU A 315 -23.19 25.20 1.48
CA GLU A 315 -23.46 24.09 0.57
C GLU A 315 -22.66 22.86 1.01
N VAL A 316 -23.33 21.71 1.03
CA VAL A 316 -22.75 20.45 1.48
C VAL A 316 -23.09 19.30 0.54
N LEU A 317 -22.15 18.37 0.40
CA LEU A 317 -22.34 17.06 -0.23
C LEU A 317 -22.78 16.05 0.85
N ILE A 318 -23.83 15.28 0.56
CA ILE A 318 -24.33 14.26 1.48
C ILE A 318 -23.60 12.93 1.24
N LEU A 319 -23.00 12.38 2.30
CA LEU A 319 -22.19 11.17 2.31
C LEU A 319 -22.95 9.92 2.82
N SER A 320 -24.27 9.99 2.95
CA SER A 320 -25.08 8.87 3.45
C SER A 320 -26.36 8.63 2.68
N TRP A 321 -26.72 7.36 2.51
CA TRP A 321 -28.02 6.94 2.01
C TRP A 321 -29.17 7.47 2.89
N PRO A 322 -30.35 7.79 2.30
CA PRO A 322 -30.73 7.59 0.91
C PRO A 322 -30.30 8.73 -0.04
N TYR A 323 -29.59 9.74 0.45
CA TYR A 323 -29.26 10.96 -0.31
C TYR A 323 -27.78 11.03 -0.71
N LEU A 324 -27.07 9.91 -0.72
CA LEU A 324 -25.65 9.83 -1.04
C LEU A 324 -25.35 10.50 -2.39
N GLY A 325 -24.37 11.40 -2.40
CA GLY A 325 -23.95 12.16 -3.58
C GLY A 325 -24.81 13.38 -3.92
N LYS A 326 -25.96 13.59 -3.24
CA LYS A 326 -26.76 14.80 -3.45
C LYS A 326 -26.14 16.00 -2.74
N ARG A 327 -26.35 17.18 -3.33
CA ARG A 327 -25.99 18.48 -2.72
C ARG A 327 -27.18 19.09 -2.01
N GLY A 328 -26.91 19.85 -0.97
CA GLY A 328 -27.93 20.63 -0.27
C GLY A 328 -27.33 21.80 0.49
N ILE A 329 -28.22 22.64 1.00
CA ILE A 329 -27.85 23.83 1.78
C ILE A 329 -28.25 23.58 3.24
N ILE A 330 -27.34 23.84 4.18
CA ILE A 330 -27.67 23.74 5.59
C ILE A 330 -28.69 24.83 5.97
N THR A 331 -29.86 24.43 6.42
CA THR A 331 -30.92 25.32 6.89
C THR A 331 -30.98 25.44 8.41
N GLY A 332 -30.36 24.50 9.15
CA GLY A 332 -30.30 24.54 10.60
C GLY A 332 -29.22 23.62 11.18
N LEU A 333 -28.67 24.00 12.33
CA LEU A 333 -27.72 23.20 13.10
C LEU A 333 -28.36 22.83 14.43
N GLU A 334 -28.55 21.54 14.67
CA GLU A 334 -29.16 21.03 15.90
C GLU A 334 -28.05 20.70 16.90
N ALA A 335 -27.35 21.73 17.36
CA ALA A 335 -26.20 21.65 18.26
C ALA A 335 -26.55 21.27 19.70
N GLU A 336 -27.77 21.59 20.13
CA GLU A 336 -28.14 21.58 21.56
C GLU A 336 -28.88 20.33 22.02
N LYS A 337 -29.32 19.46 21.10
CA LYS A 337 -30.04 18.22 21.45
C LYS A 337 -29.48 17.05 20.67
N LYS A 338 -29.08 16.01 21.41
CA LYS A 338 -28.93 14.65 20.87
C LYS A 338 -30.28 14.24 20.32
N ASN A 339 -30.44 14.27 19.00
CA ASN A 339 -31.66 13.80 18.36
C ASN A 339 -31.57 12.29 18.19
N GLU A 340 -32.63 11.59 18.62
CA GLU A 340 -32.81 10.20 18.26
C GLU A 340 -33.18 10.15 16.79
N LEU A 341 -32.20 9.76 15.97
CA LEU A 341 -32.47 9.35 14.60
C LEU A 341 -33.28 8.05 14.63
N SER A 342 -33.88 7.68 13.50
CA SER A 342 -34.59 6.40 13.33
C SER A 342 -33.73 5.16 13.64
N SER A 343 -32.43 5.34 13.84
CA SER A 343 -31.46 4.32 14.27
C SER A 343 -31.17 4.30 15.78
N CYS A 344 -31.85 5.10 16.61
CA CYS A 344 -31.65 5.23 18.07
C CYS A 344 -30.20 5.63 18.49
N VAL A 345 -29.44 6.27 17.60
CA VAL A 345 -28.08 6.77 17.91
C VAL A 345 -28.13 8.27 18.11
N SER A 346 -27.66 8.73 19.28
CA SER A 346 -27.52 10.15 19.62
C SER A 346 -26.29 10.77 18.93
N VAL A 347 -26.50 11.58 17.90
CA VAL A 347 -25.44 12.30 17.17
C VAL A 347 -25.82 13.74 16.92
N PHE A 348 -24.83 14.63 16.77
CA PHE A 348 -25.08 15.98 16.28
C PHE A 348 -25.56 15.94 14.83
N ALA A 349 -26.62 16.68 14.54
CA ALA A 349 -27.29 16.66 13.24
C ALA A 349 -27.44 18.07 12.67
N ALA A 350 -27.54 18.15 11.35
CA ALA A 350 -27.89 19.37 10.64
C ALA A 350 -29.11 19.12 9.76
N LYS A 351 -29.97 20.15 9.63
CA LYS A 351 -31.03 20.20 8.63
C LYS A 351 -30.45 20.67 7.32
N VAL A 352 -30.67 19.90 6.28
CA VAL A 352 -30.17 20.16 4.93
C VAL A 352 -31.35 20.19 3.98
N LYS A 353 -31.49 21.29 3.24
CA LYS A 353 -32.43 21.40 2.13
C LYS A 353 -31.75 20.89 0.87
N ILE A 354 -32.21 19.74 0.39
CA ILE A 354 -31.70 19.09 -0.82
C ILE A 354 -32.24 19.82 -2.06
N SER A 355 -31.54 19.71 -3.19
CA SER A 355 -31.92 20.30 -4.48
C SER A 355 -33.35 19.99 -4.97
N ASP A 356 -33.98 18.92 -4.49
CA ASP A 356 -35.38 18.56 -4.76
C ASP A 356 -36.40 19.31 -3.87
N GLY A 357 -35.94 20.26 -3.06
CA GLY A 357 -36.76 21.09 -2.16
C GLY A 357 -37.08 20.44 -0.82
N LYS A 358 -36.73 19.16 -0.63
CA LYS A 358 -36.98 18.42 0.61
C LYS A 358 -35.96 18.80 1.69
N GLU A 359 -36.45 19.03 2.91
CA GLU A 359 -35.60 19.22 4.09
C GLU A 359 -35.39 17.89 4.81
N VAL A 360 -34.14 17.58 5.14
CA VAL A 360 -33.77 16.33 5.81
C VAL A 360 -32.82 16.60 6.97
N THR A 361 -32.95 15.83 8.05
CA THR A 361 -32.02 15.88 9.18
C THR A 361 -30.98 14.78 9.02
N LEU A 362 -29.71 15.14 8.95
CA LEU A 362 -28.59 14.21 8.73
C LEU A 362 -27.51 14.39 9.80
N PRO A 363 -26.83 13.31 10.24
CA PRO A 363 -25.64 13.43 11.05
C PRO A 363 -24.63 14.33 10.38
N ILE A 364 -24.03 15.22 11.16
CA ILE A 364 -23.01 16.16 10.67
C ILE A 364 -21.84 15.42 10.02
N ARG A 365 -21.47 14.24 10.55
CA ARG A 365 -20.42 13.36 9.97
C ARG A 365 -20.74 12.85 8.57
N ASN A 366 -21.98 12.93 8.13
CA ASN A 366 -22.43 12.52 6.81
C ASN A 366 -22.52 13.71 5.84
N LEU A 367 -21.97 14.87 6.21
CA LEU A 367 -21.95 16.06 5.38
C LEU A 367 -20.51 16.46 5.11
N GLN A 368 -20.24 16.89 3.88
CA GLN A 368 -18.95 17.44 3.47
C GLN A 368 -19.16 18.84 2.90
N LEU A 369 -18.47 19.85 3.43
CA LEU A 369 -18.46 21.21 2.88
C LEU A 369 -17.89 21.19 1.45
N ILE A 370 -18.55 21.91 0.54
CA ILE A 370 -18.14 22.09 -0.86
C ILE A 370 -17.42 23.42 -1.04
#